data_AF-A0A4S2J4N3-F1
#
_entry.id   AF-A0A4S2J4N3-F1
#
_cell.length_a   1.000
_cell.length_b   1.000
_cell.length_c   1.000
_cell.angle_alpha   90.00
_cell.angle_beta   90.00
_cell.angle_gamma   90.00
#
_symmetry.space_group_name_H-M   'P 1'
#
loop_
_entity.id
_entity.type
_entity.pdbx_description
1 polymer ?
#
loop_
_entity_poly.entity_id
_entity_poly.type
_entity_poly.pdbx_seq_one_letter_code
_entity_poly.pdbx_strand_id
1 'polypeptide(L)'
;MTTTEHTEFEADAAEAILRRACAVADLDPDGIEILRLGDHAVFRIDGGRTISRVERGADRISSVRREVAVARWLADQGYPAARLITDAEQPIVIEDHPVTLWEGFADGATYASTGEMGVLLRRLHELESPPFSLPRLQPFDKVASRLDHAAIPESTRAFLRLAVVPQKVGELFRETDSAAAGT
;
A
#
# COMPACT_ATOMS: atom_id res chain seq x y z
N MET A 1 17.96 32.63 3.52
CA MET A 1 17.89 31.93 2.23
C MET A 1 17.31 30.55 2.51
N THR A 2 16.01 30.44 2.32
CA THR A 2 15.20 29.23 2.48
C THR A 2 15.28 28.42 1.19
N THR A 3 16.03 27.33 1.22
CA THR A 3 15.88 26.24 0.25
C THR A 3 15.28 25.08 1.01
N THR A 4 13.95 25.11 1.14
CA THR A 4 13.18 23.93 1.53
C THR A 4 12.80 23.21 0.25
N GLU A 5 13.74 22.46 -0.31
CA GLU A 5 13.43 21.44 -1.31
C GLU A 5 13.01 20.17 -0.58
N HIS A 6 11.76 20.18 -0.10
CA HIS A 6 10.99 18.97 0.05
C HIS A 6 9.75 19.20 -0.80
N THR A 7 9.76 18.66 -2.02
CA THR A 7 8.64 18.69 -2.95
C THR A 7 7.40 18.18 -2.20
N GLU A 8 6.53 19.10 -1.79
CA GLU A 8 5.22 18.73 -1.28
C GLU A 8 4.53 18.02 -2.44
N PHE A 9 4.32 16.72 -2.29
CA PHE A 9 3.40 15.98 -3.15
C PHE A 9 2.01 16.52 -2.83
N GLU A 10 1.66 17.59 -3.55
CA GLU A 10 0.39 18.28 -3.50
C GLU A 10 -0.65 17.53 -4.33
N ALA A 11 -1.92 17.67 -3.94
CA ALA A 11 -3.04 17.00 -4.62
C ALA A 11 -3.06 17.29 -6.13
N ASP A 12 -2.76 18.54 -6.52
CA ASP A 12 -2.77 18.99 -7.92
C ASP A 12 -1.67 18.32 -8.75
N ALA A 13 -0.47 18.15 -8.18
CA ALA A 13 0.63 17.45 -8.85
C ALA A 13 0.30 15.97 -9.05
N ALA A 14 -0.27 15.33 -8.02
CA ALA A 14 -0.72 13.95 -8.08
C ALA A 14 -1.85 13.74 -9.10
N GLU A 15 -2.78 14.70 -9.21
CA GLU A 15 -3.82 14.68 -10.24
C GLU A 15 -3.23 14.82 -11.65
N ALA A 16 -2.28 15.72 -11.86
CA ALA A 16 -1.61 15.89 -13.16
C ALA A 16 -0.85 14.63 -13.59
N ILE A 17 -0.24 13.91 -12.64
CA ILE A 17 0.34 12.57 -12.85
C ILE A 17 -0.74 11.56 -13.26
N LEU A 18 -1.86 11.53 -12.54
CA LEU A 18 -2.98 10.64 -12.83
C LEU A 18 -3.53 10.85 -14.25
N ARG A 19 -3.76 12.09 -14.68
CA ARG A 19 -4.27 12.41 -16.03
C ARG A 19 -3.37 11.84 -17.12
N ARG A 20 -2.05 11.93 -16.95
CA ARG A 20 -1.06 11.36 -17.88
C ARG A 20 -1.07 9.83 -17.86
N ALA A 21 -1.21 9.22 -16.70
CA ALA A 21 -1.34 7.77 -16.60
C ALA A 21 -2.64 7.26 -17.26
N CYS A 22 -3.74 7.99 -17.14
CA CYS A 22 -5.01 7.65 -17.80
C CYS A 22 -4.87 7.68 -19.34
N ALA A 23 -4.15 8.68 -19.88
CA ALA A 23 -3.86 8.74 -21.31
C ALA A 23 -3.03 7.54 -21.81
N VAL A 24 -2.08 7.03 -21.00
CA VAL A 24 -1.32 5.82 -21.31
C VAL A 24 -2.20 4.56 -21.26
N ALA A 25 -3.18 4.54 -20.36
CA ALA A 25 -4.09 3.42 -20.14
C ALA A 25 -5.33 3.43 -21.06
N ASP A 26 -5.48 4.42 -21.93
CA ASP A 26 -6.68 4.68 -22.73
C ASP A 26 -7.96 4.78 -21.88
N LEU A 27 -7.85 5.46 -20.73
CA LEU A 27 -8.97 5.71 -19.81
C LEU A 27 -9.35 7.19 -19.80
N ASP A 28 -10.64 7.46 -19.66
CA ASP A 28 -11.17 8.80 -19.47
C ASP A 28 -10.92 9.27 -18.02
N PRO A 29 -10.12 10.34 -17.82
CA PRO A 29 -9.88 10.89 -16.50
C PRO A 29 -11.02 11.81 -16.03
N ASP A 30 -12.20 11.85 -16.65
CA ASP A 30 -13.30 12.70 -16.19
C ASP A 30 -13.80 12.34 -14.78
N GLY A 31 -14.26 13.38 -14.08
CA GLY A 31 -14.80 13.25 -12.73
C GLY A 31 -13.77 12.88 -11.66
N ILE A 32 -12.52 13.33 -11.78
CA ILE A 32 -11.51 13.10 -10.74
C ILE A 32 -11.95 13.68 -9.41
N GLU A 33 -11.98 12.82 -8.39
CA GLU A 33 -12.23 13.17 -7.01
C GLU A 33 -11.11 12.58 -6.14
N ILE A 34 -10.46 13.40 -5.33
CA ILE A 34 -9.48 12.91 -4.35
C ILE A 34 -10.18 12.29 -3.14
N LEU A 35 -9.88 11.03 -2.83
CA LEU A 35 -10.42 10.32 -1.67
C LEU A 35 -9.51 10.43 -0.45
N ARG A 36 -8.20 10.39 -0.69
CA ARG A 36 -7.20 10.39 0.37
C ARG A 36 -5.86 10.92 -0.12
N LEU A 37 -5.23 11.75 0.72
CA LEU A 37 -3.83 12.13 0.57
C LEU A 37 -3.05 11.62 1.79
N GLY A 38 -2.13 10.68 1.58
CA GLY A 38 -1.36 10.03 2.64
C GLY A 38 -0.01 9.53 2.12
N ASP A 39 0.37 8.28 2.42
CA ASP A 39 1.58 7.66 1.83
C ASP A 39 1.57 7.66 0.29
N HIS A 40 0.38 7.69 -0.30
CA HIS A 40 0.08 7.94 -1.72
C HIS A 40 -1.21 8.77 -1.81
N ALA A 41 -1.51 9.33 -2.99
CA ALA A 41 -2.83 9.88 -3.29
C ALA A 41 -3.75 8.79 -3.83
N VAL A 42 -4.99 8.77 -3.35
CA VAL A 42 -6.06 7.89 -3.85
C VAL A 42 -7.11 8.75 -4.52
N PHE A 43 -7.42 8.44 -5.77
CA PHE A 43 -8.42 9.14 -6.57
C PHE A 43 -9.53 8.19 -7.01
N ARG A 44 -10.72 8.74 -7.15
CA ARG A 44 -11.85 8.15 -7.85
C ARG A 44 -12.00 8.87 -9.20
N ILE A 45 -12.19 8.13 -10.27
CA ILE A 45 -12.43 8.65 -11.64
C ILE A 45 -13.54 7.84 -12.33
N ASP A 46 -13.98 8.27 -13.52
CA ASP A 46 -15.02 7.59 -14.32
C ASP A 46 -16.28 7.27 -13.48
N GLY A 47 -16.78 8.30 -12.78
CA GLY A 47 -17.99 8.20 -11.96
C GLY A 47 -17.94 7.12 -10.87
N GLY A 48 -16.75 6.71 -10.42
CA GLY A 48 -16.58 5.69 -9.39
C GLY A 48 -16.24 4.30 -9.91
N ARG A 49 -16.13 4.09 -11.22
CA ARG A 49 -15.72 2.80 -11.79
C ARG A 49 -14.25 2.49 -11.64
N THR A 50 -13.41 3.51 -11.43
CA THR A 50 -11.96 3.34 -11.29
C THR A 50 -11.45 4.05 -10.06
N ILE A 51 -10.61 3.35 -9.30
CA ILE A 51 -9.82 3.91 -8.21
C ILE A 51 -8.36 3.93 -8.66
N SER A 52 -7.71 5.09 -8.58
CA SER A 52 -6.29 5.22 -8.85
C SER A 52 -5.50 5.43 -7.57
N ARG A 53 -4.29 4.86 -7.51
CA ARG A 53 -3.28 5.18 -6.50
C ARG A 53 -2.04 5.76 -7.17
N VAL A 54 -1.68 6.98 -6.78
CA VAL A 54 -0.48 7.69 -7.25
C VAL A 54 0.52 7.75 -6.12
N GLU A 55 1.62 7.03 -6.24
CA GLU A 55 2.67 6.99 -5.22
C GLU A 55 3.60 8.21 -5.28
N ARG A 56 4.30 8.47 -4.18
CA ARG A 56 5.11 9.68 -3.98
C ARG A 56 6.48 9.70 -4.69
N GLY A 57 6.96 8.59 -5.24
CA GLY A 57 8.23 8.59 -5.96
C GLY A 57 8.80 7.21 -6.29
N ALA A 58 10.01 7.22 -6.88
CA ALA A 58 10.66 6.06 -7.47
C ALA A 58 10.95 4.92 -6.49
N ASP A 59 11.18 5.24 -5.21
CA ASP A 59 11.45 4.26 -4.16
C ASP A 59 10.28 3.27 -3.98
N ARG A 60 9.08 3.66 -4.40
CA ARG A 60 7.86 2.85 -4.34
C ARG A 60 7.71 1.85 -5.48
N ILE A 61 8.40 2.03 -6.62
CA ILE A 61 8.21 1.22 -7.84
C ILE A 61 8.32 -0.29 -7.57
N SER A 62 9.33 -0.71 -6.80
CA SER A 62 9.54 -2.14 -6.49
C SER A 62 8.43 -2.73 -5.61
N SER A 63 7.89 -1.94 -4.67
CA SER A 63 6.75 -2.31 -3.83
C SER A 63 5.50 -2.45 -4.67
N VAL A 64 5.22 -1.45 -5.52
CA VAL A 64 3.99 -1.42 -6.32
C VAL A 64 3.96 -2.53 -7.37
N ARG A 65 5.09 -2.83 -8.03
CA ARG A 65 5.19 -3.99 -8.93
C ARG A 65 4.81 -5.29 -8.22
N ARG A 66 5.21 -5.46 -6.96
CA ARG A 66 4.83 -6.61 -6.15
C ARG A 66 3.35 -6.59 -5.78
N GLU A 67 2.81 -5.44 -5.43
CA GLU A 67 1.38 -5.27 -5.14
C GLU A 67 0.52 -5.65 -6.35
N VAL A 68 0.89 -5.19 -7.55
CA VAL A 68 0.25 -5.57 -8.83
C VAL A 68 0.37 -7.08 -9.07
N ALA A 69 1.55 -7.68 -8.86
CA ALA A 69 1.74 -9.12 -9.03
C ALA A 69 0.89 -9.96 -8.07
N VAL A 70 0.78 -9.53 -6.80
CA VAL A 70 -0.09 -10.18 -5.80
C VAL A 70 -1.56 -10.03 -6.17
N ALA A 71 -1.99 -8.85 -6.63
CA ALA A 71 -3.38 -8.64 -7.06
C ALA A 71 -3.77 -9.55 -8.24
N ARG A 72 -2.89 -9.66 -9.25
CA ARG A 72 -3.09 -10.57 -10.38
C ARG A 72 -3.15 -12.03 -9.93
N TRP A 73 -2.21 -12.46 -9.11
CA TRP A 73 -2.21 -13.82 -8.57
C TRP A 73 -3.49 -14.13 -7.75
N LEU A 74 -3.95 -13.23 -6.89
CA LEU A 74 -5.21 -13.40 -6.16
C LEU A 74 -6.43 -13.45 -7.09
N ALA A 75 -6.39 -12.79 -8.25
CA ALA A 75 -7.41 -12.92 -9.28
C ALA A 75 -7.40 -14.30 -9.93
N ASP A 76 -6.22 -14.81 -10.27
CA ASP A 76 -6.06 -16.16 -10.84
C ASP A 76 -6.52 -17.25 -9.86
N GLN A 77 -6.36 -17.03 -8.56
CA GLN A 77 -6.87 -17.94 -7.50
C GLN A 77 -8.39 -17.80 -7.26
N GLY A 78 -9.08 -16.89 -7.95
CA GLY A 78 -10.49 -16.59 -7.71
C GLY A 78 -10.78 -16.05 -6.31
N TYR A 79 -9.77 -15.47 -5.64
CA TYR A 79 -9.91 -14.89 -4.30
C TYR A 79 -10.56 -13.50 -4.38
N PRO A 80 -11.54 -13.16 -3.53
CA PRO A 80 -12.27 -11.89 -3.59
C PRO A 80 -11.43 -10.75 -2.99
N ALA A 81 -10.53 -10.18 -3.81
CA ALA A 81 -9.73 -9.01 -3.49
C ALA A 81 -9.88 -7.93 -4.57
N ALA A 82 -9.33 -6.74 -4.32
CA ALA A 82 -9.30 -5.64 -5.29
C ALA A 82 -8.71 -6.10 -6.63
N ARG A 83 -9.35 -5.66 -7.73
CA ARG A 83 -8.99 -6.01 -9.10
C ARG A 83 -8.39 -4.83 -9.83
N LEU A 84 -7.53 -5.11 -10.81
CA LEU A 84 -7.02 -4.09 -11.74
C LEU A 84 -8.05 -3.92 -12.86
N ILE A 85 -8.37 -2.69 -13.24
CA ILE A 85 -9.45 -2.40 -14.22
C ILE A 85 -9.00 -2.54 -15.69
N THR A 86 -7.70 -2.57 -15.95
CA THR A 86 -7.12 -2.54 -17.31
C THR A 86 -6.02 -3.59 -17.48
N ASP A 87 -5.92 -4.12 -18.69
CA ASP A 87 -4.84 -5.00 -19.15
C ASP A 87 -3.51 -4.27 -19.37
N ALA A 88 -3.52 -2.92 -19.31
CA ALA A 88 -2.29 -2.13 -19.39
C ALA A 88 -1.24 -2.63 -18.37
N GLU A 89 0.02 -2.54 -18.75
CA GLU A 89 1.10 -2.91 -17.83
C GLU A 89 1.13 -1.95 -16.64
N GLN A 90 1.04 -2.49 -15.43
CA GLN A 90 1.01 -1.72 -14.20
C GLN A 90 2.20 -2.10 -13.29
N PRO A 91 2.74 -1.15 -12.53
CA PRO A 91 2.34 0.27 -12.49
C PRO A 91 2.76 1.04 -13.74
N ILE A 92 1.93 2.03 -14.10
CA ILE A 92 2.29 3.03 -15.10
C ILE A 92 3.18 4.05 -14.39
N VAL A 93 4.41 4.24 -14.84
CA VAL A 93 5.35 5.18 -14.20
C VAL A 93 5.37 6.49 -14.97
N ILE A 94 4.98 7.58 -14.30
CA ILE A 94 5.01 8.95 -14.84
C ILE A 94 5.91 9.77 -13.93
N GLU A 95 6.99 10.37 -14.46
CA GLU A 95 7.91 11.20 -13.68
C GLU A 95 8.37 10.54 -12.37
N ASP A 96 8.76 9.26 -12.43
CA ASP A 96 9.16 8.46 -11.25
C ASP A 96 8.04 8.16 -10.24
N HIS A 97 6.79 8.53 -10.52
CA HIS A 97 5.62 8.20 -9.72
C HIS A 97 4.88 6.98 -10.30
N PRO A 98 4.93 5.81 -9.64
CA PRO A 98 4.14 4.66 -10.07
C PRO A 98 2.65 4.90 -9.77
N VAL A 99 1.82 4.66 -10.79
CA VAL A 99 0.37 4.78 -10.78
C VAL A 99 -0.25 3.41 -11.00
N THR A 100 -1.28 3.08 -10.20
CA THR A 100 -2.09 1.86 -10.37
C THR A 100 -3.57 2.19 -10.46
N LEU A 101 -4.29 1.42 -11.27
CA LEU A 101 -5.68 1.62 -11.66
C LEU A 101 -6.46 0.34 -11.31
N TRP A 102 -7.44 0.50 -10.42
CA TRP A 102 -8.20 -0.57 -9.80
C TRP A 102 -9.69 -0.43 -10.13
N GLU A 103 -10.39 -1.56 -10.17
CA GLU A 103 -11.86 -1.55 -10.20
C GLU A 103 -12.40 -0.80 -8.98
N GLY A 104 -13.29 0.14 -9.24
CA GLY A 104 -14.02 0.86 -8.21
C GLY A 104 -15.17 0.02 -7.67
N PHE A 105 -15.31 0.06 -6.35
CA PHE A 105 -16.44 -0.54 -5.67
C PHE A 105 -17.47 0.56 -5.40
N ALA A 106 -18.76 0.22 -5.53
CA ALA A 106 -19.82 1.11 -5.07
C ALA A 106 -19.60 1.43 -3.59
N ASP A 107 -19.93 2.66 -3.19
CA ASP A 107 -19.87 3.10 -1.80
C ASP A 107 -20.96 2.38 -0.96
N GLY A 108 -20.74 1.10 -0.70
CA GLY A 108 -21.57 0.31 0.19
C GLY A 108 -21.28 0.72 1.64
N ALA A 109 -22.32 1.16 2.35
CA ALA A 109 -22.20 1.50 3.77
C ALA A 109 -22.06 0.25 4.69
N THR A 110 -22.13 -0.95 4.13
CA THR A 110 -22.11 -2.20 4.89
C THR A 110 -20.69 -2.76 4.96
N TYR A 111 -20.14 -2.77 6.17
CA TYR A 111 -18.86 -3.40 6.46
C TYR A 111 -19.06 -4.88 6.79
N ALA A 112 -18.08 -5.71 6.41
CA ALA A 112 -18.04 -7.11 6.81
C ALA A 112 -17.90 -7.24 8.34
N SER A 113 -18.60 -8.21 8.92
CA SER A 113 -18.43 -8.62 10.31
C SER A 113 -17.06 -9.28 10.52
N THR A 114 -16.64 -9.38 11.79
CA THR A 114 -15.41 -10.08 12.16
C THR A 114 -15.41 -11.56 11.75
N GLY A 115 -16.57 -12.21 11.80
CA GLY A 115 -16.75 -13.60 11.35
C GLY A 115 -16.52 -13.74 9.84
N GLU A 116 -17.11 -12.85 9.03
CA GLU A 116 -16.92 -12.84 7.57
C GLU A 116 -15.46 -12.55 7.20
N MET A 117 -14.80 -11.62 7.88
CA MET A 117 -13.37 -11.37 7.72
C MET A 117 -12.53 -12.60 8.07
N GLY A 118 -12.89 -13.32 9.14
CA GLY A 118 -12.20 -14.55 9.55
C GLY A 118 -12.31 -15.67 8.50
N VAL A 119 -13.46 -15.80 7.84
CA VAL A 119 -13.66 -16.75 6.73
C VAL A 119 -12.75 -16.39 5.55
N LEU A 120 -12.71 -15.12 5.15
CA LEU A 120 -11.84 -14.66 4.06
C LEU A 120 -10.36 -14.86 4.38
N LEU A 121 -9.94 -14.54 5.60
CA LEU A 121 -8.56 -14.72 6.04
C LEU A 121 -8.15 -16.21 6.05
N ARG A 122 -9.02 -17.10 6.52
CA ARG A 122 -8.76 -18.55 6.48
C ARG A 122 -8.59 -19.02 5.04
N ARG A 123 -9.50 -18.61 4.15
CA ARG A 123 -9.42 -18.94 2.71
C ARG A 123 -8.12 -18.43 2.09
N LEU A 124 -7.66 -17.23 2.46
CA LEU A 124 -6.38 -16.68 1.97
C LEU A 124 -5.19 -17.56 2.41
N HIS A 125 -5.19 -18.03 3.65
CA HIS A 125 -4.11 -18.89 4.18
C HIS A 125 -4.15 -20.33 3.65
N GLU A 126 -5.26 -20.76 3.07
CA GLU A 126 -5.41 -22.08 2.42
C GLU A 126 -4.88 -22.08 0.97
N LEU A 127 -4.61 -20.92 0.36
CA LEU A 127 -4.06 -20.82 -0.99
C LEU A 127 -2.61 -21.32 -1.03
N GLU A 128 -2.22 -21.95 -2.15
CA GLU A 128 -0.81 -22.22 -2.43
C GLU A 128 -0.03 -20.91 -2.51
N SER A 129 1.24 -20.90 -2.09
CA SER A 129 2.04 -19.68 -2.13
C SER A 129 2.21 -19.17 -3.57
N PRO A 130 2.27 -17.84 -3.78
CA PRO A 130 2.47 -17.29 -5.12
C PRO A 130 3.80 -17.77 -5.73
N PRO A 131 3.90 -17.86 -7.07
CA PRO A 131 5.09 -18.33 -7.78
C PRO A 131 6.26 -17.32 -7.77
N PHE A 132 6.24 -16.35 -6.86
CA PHE A 132 7.25 -15.30 -6.71
C PHE A 132 7.53 -15.05 -5.23
N SER A 133 8.74 -14.59 -4.93
CA SER A 133 9.16 -14.36 -3.55
C SER A 133 8.52 -13.11 -2.95
N LEU A 134 7.93 -13.27 -1.77
CA LEU A 134 7.51 -12.18 -0.91
C LEU A 134 8.60 -11.88 0.12
N PRO A 135 8.95 -10.60 0.37
CA PRO A 135 9.88 -10.25 1.43
C PRO A 135 9.26 -10.61 2.78
N ARG A 136 10.11 -10.90 3.77
CA ARG A 136 9.66 -11.08 5.15
C ARG A 136 8.95 -9.80 5.60
N LEU A 137 7.75 -9.95 6.16
CA LEU A 137 7.02 -8.81 6.72
C LEU A 137 7.84 -8.18 7.84
N GLN A 138 8.12 -6.87 7.71
CA GLN A 138 8.77 -6.07 8.74
C GLN A 138 7.85 -4.89 9.11
N PRO A 139 6.89 -5.09 10.05
CA PRO A 139 5.83 -4.11 10.31
C PRO A 139 6.32 -2.75 10.78
N PHE A 140 7.49 -2.70 11.42
CA PHE A 140 7.99 -1.52 12.13
C PHE A 140 9.13 -0.78 11.43
N ASP A 141 9.63 -1.27 10.29
CA ASP A 141 10.82 -0.72 9.62
C ASP A 141 10.66 0.76 9.24
N LYS A 142 9.45 1.16 8.84
CA LYS A 142 9.16 2.55 8.45
C LYS A 142 8.84 3.46 9.63
N VAL A 143 8.63 2.92 10.83
CA VAL A 143 8.15 3.73 11.97
C VAL A 143 9.23 4.72 12.41
N ALA A 144 10.50 4.30 12.48
CA ALA A 144 11.60 5.19 12.85
C ALA A 144 11.68 6.40 11.89
N SER A 145 11.76 6.13 10.59
CA SER A 145 11.79 7.17 9.55
C SER A 145 10.56 8.08 9.59
N ARG A 146 9.35 7.54 9.80
CA ARG A 146 8.13 8.34 9.95
C ARG A 146 8.17 9.25 11.16
N LEU A 147 8.66 8.77 12.30
CA LEU A 147 8.81 9.58 13.50
C LEU A 147 9.83 10.71 13.29
N ASP A 148 10.89 10.48 12.51
CA ASP A 148 11.90 11.49 12.21
C ASP A 148 11.32 12.69 11.42
N HIS A 149 10.35 12.43 10.54
CA HIS A 149 9.73 13.45 9.68
C HIS A 149 8.39 13.98 10.21
N ALA A 150 7.83 13.39 11.26
CA ALA A 150 6.53 13.79 11.80
C ALA A 150 6.59 15.18 12.45
N ALA A 151 5.65 16.06 12.10
CA ALA A 151 5.46 17.36 12.73
C ALA A 151 4.77 17.22 14.11
N ILE A 152 5.48 16.63 15.07
CA ILE A 152 5.02 16.35 16.43
C ILE A 152 6.01 16.90 17.47
N PRO A 153 5.57 17.18 18.71
CA PRO A 153 6.48 17.60 19.79
C PRO A 153 7.58 16.56 20.04
N GLU A 154 8.81 17.02 20.35
CA GLU A 154 9.94 16.11 20.59
C GLU A 154 9.69 15.15 21.77
N SER A 155 8.99 15.60 22.82
CA SER A 155 8.60 14.74 23.93
C SER A 155 7.71 13.58 23.49
N THR A 156 6.75 13.83 22.59
CA THR A 156 5.90 12.80 21.97
C THR A 156 6.73 11.87 21.08
N ARG A 157 7.64 12.43 20.28
CA ARG A 157 8.54 11.65 19.43
C ARG A 157 9.42 10.69 20.24
N ALA A 158 10.03 11.18 21.32
CA ALA A 158 10.84 10.39 22.24
C ALA A 158 10.04 9.27 22.90
N PHE A 159 8.82 9.58 23.38
CA PHE A 159 7.92 8.56 23.94
C PHE A 159 7.56 7.47 22.91
N LEU A 160 7.18 7.84 21.69
CA LEU A 160 6.81 6.88 20.64
C LEU A 160 8.00 6.00 20.21
N ARG A 161 9.22 6.57 20.13
CA ARG A 161 10.43 5.77 19.89
C ARG A 161 10.63 4.73 20.99
N LEU A 162 10.48 5.13 22.26
CA LEU A 162 10.60 4.20 23.39
C LEU A 162 9.48 3.17 23.47
N ALA A 163 8.27 3.46 22.95
CA ALA A 163 7.16 2.51 22.94
C ALA A 163 7.23 1.49 21.79
N VAL A 164 7.78 1.88 20.64
CA VAL A 164 7.84 1.04 19.43
C VAL A 164 9.11 0.18 19.36
N VAL A 165 10.25 0.67 19.86
CA VAL A 165 11.53 -0.05 19.82
C VAL A 165 11.58 -1.32 20.69
N PRO A 166 10.91 -1.42 21.86
CA PRO A 166 10.90 -2.64 22.67
C PRO A 166 10.16 -3.83 22.04
N GLN A 167 9.43 -3.66 20.94
CA GLN A 167 8.71 -4.78 20.28
C GLN A 167 9.56 -5.54 19.25
N LYS A 168 10.89 -5.32 19.23
CA LYS A 168 11.87 -6.24 18.63
C LYS A 168 11.99 -7.60 19.37
N VAL A 169 11.09 -7.94 20.29
CA VAL A 169 10.97 -9.24 20.97
C VAL A 169 10.41 -10.31 19.99
N GLY A 170 11.09 -10.49 18.86
CA GLY A 170 11.02 -11.68 18.03
C GLY A 170 12.23 -12.61 18.25
N GLU A 171 13.23 -12.17 19.03
CA GLU A 171 14.43 -12.96 19.35
C GLU A 171 14.26 -13.83 20.62
N LEU A 172 13.33 -13.49 21.52
CA LEU A 172 13.10 -14.27 22.76
C LEU A 172 12.39 -15.62 22.53
N PHE A 173 11.70 -15.82 21.40
CA PHE A 173 10.98 -17.06 21.09
C PHE A 173 11.82 -18.11 20.35
N ARG A 174 13.09 -17.83 20.02
CA ARG A 174 13.99 -18.84 19.42
C ARG A 174 14.92 -19.51 20.42
N GLU A 175 15.10 -18.94 21.62
CA GLU A 175 15.99 -19.51 22.64
C GLU A 175 15.29 -20.53 23.54
N THR A 176 13.95 -20.50 23.64
CA THR A 176 13.19 -21.46 24.46
C THR A 176 12.96 -22.82 23.79
N ASP A 177 13.06 -22.94 22.46
CA ASP A 177 12.92 -24.23 21.77
C ASP A 177 14.25 -25.00 21.59
N SER A 178 15.41 -24.33 21.71
CA SER A 178 16.70 -25.02 21.68
C SER A 178 17.09 -25.64 23.02
N ALA A 179 16.45 -25.22 24.12
CA ALA A 179 16.72 -25.75 25.47
C ALA A 179 15.81 -26.93 25.87
N ALA A 180 14.76 -27.23 25.09
CA ALA A 180 13.81 -28.31 25.38
C ALA A 180 14.03 -29.60 24.56
N ALA A 181 15.01 -29.62 23.65
CA ALA A 181 15.32 -30.78 22.79
C ALA A 181 16.59 -31.55 23.21
N GLY A 182 17.04 -31.38 24.45
CA GLY A 182 18.23 -32.07 24.96
C GLY A 182 18.11 -32.43 26.43
N THR A 183 17.37 -33.50 26.75
CA THR A 183 17.70 -34.54 27.74
C THR A 183 16.79 -35.73 27.51
#